data_AF-A0A326QUK5-F1
#
_entry.id   AF-A0A326QUK5-F1
#
_cell.length_a   1.000
_cell.length_b   1.000
_cell.length_c   1.000
_cell.angle_alpha   90.00
_cell.angle_beta   90.00
_cell.angle_gamma   90.00
#
_symmetry.space_group_name_H-M   'P 1'
#
loop_
_entity.id
_entity.type
_entity.pdbx_description
1 polymer ?
#
loop_
_entity_poly.entity_id
_entity_poly.type
_entity_poly.pdbx_seq_one_letter_code
_entity_poly.pdbx_strand_id
1 'polypeptide(L)'
;MARTSPSCQSHVAVSFEAPEYTANSDALGTLRILEAVRMLGLTPKTRIYQASTSELYGLVQEIPQKETTPFYPRSPYGVAKLYAYWITVNYREAYGMYACNGILFNHESPRRGETFVTRKITRGLARINEGLEDCLYMGNIDSLRDWGHARDYVEMQWRMLQQQRRSGGADRPALLPAGGGGNAAG
;
A
#
# COMPACT_ATOMS: atom_id res chain seq x y z
N MET A 1 11.91 -0.32 -28.31
CA MET A 1 12.38 -0.25 -26.90
C MET A 1 11.23 -0.65 -25.99
N ALA A 2 11.21 -1.88 -25.48
CA ALA A 2 10.26 -2.27 -24.46
C ALA A 2 10.64 -1.54 -23.17
N ARG A 3 9.84 -0.57 -22.74
CA ARG A 3 9.93 -0.03 -21.39
C ARG A 3 9.71 -1.23 -20.46
N THR A 4 10.67 -1.54 -19.61
CA THR A 4 10.50 -2.50 -18.52
C THR A 4 9.28 -2.06 -17.73
N SER A 5 8.15 -2.73 -17.92
CA SER A 5 6.94 -2.46 -17.17
C SER A 5 7.27 -2.70 -15.69
N PRO A 6 7.04 -1.71 -14.80
CA PRO A 6 7.40 -1.86 -13.39
C PRO A 6 6.67 -3.08 -12.83
N SER A 7 7.39 -3.93 -12.10
CA SER A 7 6.88 -5.19 -11.51
C SER A 7 5.78 -4.98 -10.45
N CYS A 8 5.35 -3.74 -10.21
CA CYS A 8 4.19 -3.36 -9.41
C CYS A 8 3.56 -2.11 -10.02
N GLN A 9 2.24 -2.13 -10.20
CA GLN A 9 1.45 -0.99 -10.66
C GLN A 9 0.79 -0.36 -9.43
N SER A 10 1.12 0.88 -9.08
CA SER A 10 0.62 1.54 -7.85
C SER A 10 -0.30 2.74 -8.11
N HIS A 11 -0.67 2.99 -9.36
CA HIS A 11 -1.41 4.17 -9.77
C HIS A 11 -2.88 3.84 -10.04
N VAL A 12 -3.76 4.27 -9.13
CA VAL A 12 -5.19 3.98 -9.18
C VAL A 12 -5.82 4.36 -10.53
N ALA A 13 -5.52 5.55 -11.06
CA ALA A 13 -6.09 5.98 -12.35
C ALA A 13 -5.69 5.06 -13.52
N VAL A 14 -4.41 4.69 -13.61
CA VAL A 14 -3.89 3.84 -14.70
C VAL A 14 -4.43 2.42 -14.58
N SER A 15 -4.90 1.99 -13.39
CA SER A 15 -5.49 0.67 -13.23
C SER A 15 -6.81 0.50 -13.98
N PHE A 16 -7.53 1.59 -14.26
CA PHE A 16 -8.72 1.56 -15.11
C PHE A 16 -8.37 1.44 -16.60
N GLU A 17 -7.22 1.98 -17.01
CA GLU A 17 -6.73 1.91 -18.39
C GLU A 17 -6.11 0.54 -18.71
N ALA A 18 -5.39 -0.06 -17.75
CA ALA A 18 -4.73 -1.35 -17.90
C ALA A 18 -5.06 -2.32 -16.73
N PRO A 19 -6.33 -2.74 -16.59
CA PRO A 19 -6.78 -3.55 -15.45
C PRO A 19 -6.18 -4.95 -15.45
N GLU A 20 -6.04 -5.59 -16.61
CA GLU A 20 -5.46 -6.94 -16.73
C GLU A 20 -3.98 -6.95 -16.31
N TYR A 21 -3.21 -5.99 -16.81
CA TYR A 21 -1.81 -5.82 -16.40
C TYR A 21 -1.70 -5.60 -14.88
N THR A 22 -2.58 -4.76 -14.33
CA THR A 22 -2.62 -4.47 -12.89
C THR A 22 -2.90 -5.73 -12.09
N ALA A 23 -3.91 -6.52 -12.47
CA ALA A 23 -4.23 -7.79 -11.80
C ALA A 23 -3.08 -8.81 -11.91
N ASN A 24 -2.49 -8.95 -13.10
CA ASN A 24 -1.40 -9.90 -13.30
C ASN A 24 -0.16 -9.58 -12.44
N SER A 25 0.15 -8.29 -12.26
CA SER A 25 1.29 -7.84 -11.46
C SER A 25 0.96 -7.87 -9.96
N ASP A 26 -0.12 -7.21 -9.54
CA ASP A 26 -0.36 -6.92 -8.13
C ASP A 26 -1.07 -8.07 -7.39
N ALA A 27 -1.93 -8.82 -8.08
CA ALA A 27 -2.60 -9.98 -7.51
C ALA A 27 -1.77 -11.26 -7.73
N LEU A 28 -1.60 -11.68 -8.99
CA LEU A 28 -0.94 -12.94 -9.31
C LEU A 28 0.57 -12.91 -9.04
N GLY A 29 1.23 -11.75 -9.13
CA GLY A 29 2.63 -11.61 -8.72
C GLY A 29 2.86 -11.99 -7.25
N THR A 30 1.94 -11.61 -6.36
CA THR A 30 1.99 -11.97 -4.94
C THR A 30 1.89 -13.50 -4.76
N LEU A 31 0.92 -14.13 -5.43
CA LEU A 31 0.79 -15.59 -5.41
C LEU A 31 2.07 -16.29 -5.89
N ARG A 32 2.66 -15.81 -7.00
CA ARG A 32 3.88 -16.41 -7.57
C ARG A 32 5.06 -16.37 -6.60
N ILE A 33 5.22 -15.27 -5.85
CA ILE A 33 6.27 -15.16 -4.83
C ILE A 33 6.03 -16.15 -3.68
N LEU A 34 4.79 -16.23 -3.19
CA LEU A 34 4.42 -17.15 -2.13
C LEU A 34 4.65 -18.62 -2.54
N GLU A 35 4.21 -18.98 -3.74
CA GLU A 35 4.43 -20.32 -4.30
C GLU A 35 5.91 -20.62 -4.52
N ALA A 36 6.70 -19.68 -5.05
CA ALA A 36 8.12 -19.89 -5.24
C ALA A 36 8.83 -20.23 -3.92
N VAL A 37 8.52 -19.51 -2.84
CA VAL A 37 9.08 -19.80 -1.50
C VAL A 37 8.64 -21.18 -1.01
N ARG A 38 7.38 -21.56 -1.23
CA ARG A 38 6.85 -22.87 -0.83
C ARG A 38 7.49 -24.01 -1.63
N MET A 39 7.54 -23.90 -2.96
CA MET A 39 8.09 -24.90 -3.88
C MET A 39 9.58 -25.14 -3.65
N LEU A 40 10.34 -24.11 -3.27
CA LEU A 40 11.75 -24.22 -2.94
C LEU A 40 12.01 -24.73 -1.51
N GLY A 41 10.98 -25.05 -0.74
CA GLY A 41 11.12 -25.51 0.65
C GLY A 41 11.67 -24.44 1.59
N LEU A 42 11.54 -23.16 1.23
CA LEU A 42 12.12 -22.03 1.97
C LEU A 42 11.19 -21.46 3.06
N THR A 43 10.00 -22.05 3.25
CA THR A 43 9.03 -21.70 4.29
C THR A 43 9.62 -21.48 5.70
N PRO A 44 10.54 -22.31 6.23
CA PRO A 44 11.07 -22.10 7.58
C PRO A 44 12.06 -20.93 7.69
N LYS A 45 12.65 -20.49 6.56
CA LYS A 45 13.69 -19.46 6.52
C LYS A 45 13.13 -18.09 6.11
N THR A 46 12.22 -18.06 5.15
CA THR A 46 11.80 -16.84 4.49
C THR A 46 10.61 -16.20 5.20
N ARG A 47 10.71 -14.89 5.45
CA ARG A 47 9.61 -14.06 5.93
C ARG A 47 9.18 -13.12 4.81
N ILE A 48 7.87 -13.00 4.60
CA ILE A 48 7.27 -12.26 3.49
C ILE A 48 6.43 -11.13 4.03
N TYR A 49 6.67 -9.93 3.51
CA TYR A 49 5.85 -8.76 3.74
C TYR A 49 5.10 -8.44 2.44
N GLN A 50 3.78 -8.35 2.53
CA GLN A 50 2.94 -7.91 1.42
C GLN A 50 2.51 -6.46 1.68
N ALA A 51 2.82 -5.60 0.70
CA ALA A 51 2.42 -4.20 0.70
C ALA A 51 0.95 -4.07 0.28
N SER A 52 0.06 -4.17 1.28
CA SER A 52 -1.35 -3.83 1.17
C SER A 52 -1.53 -2.31 1.24
N THR A 53 -2.77 -1.83 1.24
CA THR A 53 -3.05 -0.41 1.02
C THR A 53 -4.37 0.00 1.67
N SER A 54 -4.50 1.25 2.12
CA SER A 54 -5.78 1.82 2.56
C SER A 54 -6.83 1.83 1.45
N GLU A 55 -6.43 1.75 0.18
CA GLU A 55 -7.35 1.61 -0.97
C GLU A 55 -8.23 0.34 -0.92
N LEU A 56 -7.87 -0.64 -0.06
CA LEU A 56 -8.74 -1.78 0.24
C LEU A 56 -10.08 -1.35 0.87
N TYR A 57 -10.09 -0.25 1.61
CA TYR A 57 -11.29 0.27 2.26
C TYR A 57 -12.20 1.06 1.32
N GLY A 58 -11.67 1.56 0.18
CA GLY A 58 -12.40 2.29 -0.87
C GLY A 58 -13.64 3.07 -0.38
N LEU A 59 -14.83 2.45 -0.50
CA LEU A 59 -16.03 2.99 0.15
C LEU A 59 -16.00 2.69 1.65
N VAL A 60 -15.51 3.66 2.40
CA VAL A 60 -15.32 3.58 3.85
C VAL A 60 -16.60 3.19 4.58
N GLN A 61 -16.52 2.16 5.41
CA GLN A 61 -17.63 1.69 6.27
C GLN A 61 -17.51 2.19 7.73
N GLU A 62 -16.28 2.51 8.18
CA GLU A 62 -16.00 2.96 9.55
C GLU A 62 -14.93 4.08 9.53
N ILE A 63 -15.02 5.04 10.44
CA ILE A 63 -14.04 6.14 10.59
C ILE A 63 -13.66 6.25 12.08
N PRO A 64 -12.37 6.19 12.45
CA PRO A 64 -11.22 5.83 11.61
C PRO A 64 -11.25 4.36 11.20
N GLN A 65 -10.62 4.01 10.08
CA GLN A 65 -10.51 2.61 9.66
C GLN A 65 -9.47 1.89 10.52
N LYS A 66 -9.76 0.62 10.82
CA LYS A 66 -8.90 -0.31 11.54
C LYS A 66 -8.90 -1.67 10.84
N GLU A 67 -8.20 -2.64 11.39
CA GLU A 67 -7.90 -3.90 10.73
C GLU A 67 -9.14 -4.78 10.57
N THR A 68 -10.13 -4.55 11.45
CA THR A 68 -11.43 -5.21 11.41
C THR A 68 -12.43 -4.48 10.51
N THR A 69 -12.11 -3.27 10.03
CA THR A 69 -13.01 -2.53 9.15
C THR A 69 -13.19 -3.30 7.85
N PRO A 70 -14.44 -3.50 7.37
CA PRO A 70 -14.69 -4.23 6.14
C PRO A 70 -14.02 -3.58 4.92
N PHE A 71 -13.48 -4.41 4.03
CA PHE A 71 -12.93 -3.95 2.75
C PHE A 71 -14.04 -3.70 1.73
N TYR A 72 -13.90 -2.61 0.97
CA TYR A 72 -14.79 -2.25 -0.14
C TYR A 72 -13.99 -1.52 -1.23
N PRO A 73 -13.19 -2.24 -2.04
CA PRO A 73 -12.35 -1.60 -3.05
C PRO A 73 -13.19 -0.93 -4.15
N ARG A 74 -12.67 0.18 -4.70
CA ARG A 74 -13.36 1.00 -5.72
C ARG A 74 -12.56 1.17 -7.02
N SER A 75 -11.56 0.32 -7.25
CA SER A 75 -10.73 0.33 -8.46
C SER A 75 -10.19 -1.06 -8.79
N PRO A 76 -9.79 -1.34 -10.05
CA PRO A 76 -9.07 -2.56 -10.40
C PRO A 76 -7.81 -2.79 -9.56
N TYR A 77 -7.06 -1.71 -9.25
CA TYR A 77 -5.94 -1.75 -8.31
C TYR A 77 -6.37 -2.24 -6.92
N GLY A 78 -7.43 -1.66 -6.34
CA GLY A 78 -7.94 -2.06 -5.02
C GLY A 78 -8.39 -3.51 -4.98
N VAL A 79 -9.05 -4.00 -6.05
CA VAL A 79 -9.47 -5.41 -6.17
C VAL A 79 -8.27 -6.34 -6.28
N ALA A 80 -7.26 -6.00 -7.10
CA ALA A 80 -6.03 -6.78 -7.21
C ALA A 80 -5.27 -6.87 -5.88
N LYS A 81 -5.19 -5.75 -5.14
CA LYS A 81 -4.60 -5.73 -3.80
C LYS A 81 -5.42 -6.52 -2.79
N LEU A 82 -6.74 -6.57 -2.92
CA LEU A 82 -7.60 -7.37 -2.05
C LEU A 82 -7.34 -8.87 -2.23
N TYR A 83 -7.15 -9.32 -3.47
CA TYR A 83 -6.68 -10.69 -3.74
C TYR A 83 -5.33 -10.94 -3.05
N ALA A 84 -4.36 -10.04 -3.25
CA ALA A 84 -3.02 -10.17 -2.67
C ALA A 84 -3.03 -10.23 -1.13
N TYR A 85 -3.92 -9.45 -0.50
CA TYR A 85 -4.14 -9.49 0.95
C TYR A 85 -4.60 -10.89 1.39
N TRP A 86 -5.66 -11.41 0.77
CA TRP A 86 -6.28 -12.68 1.16
C TRP A 86 -5.42 -13.90 0.82
N ILE A 87 -4.71 -13.89 -0.31
CA ILE A 87 -3.80 -14.99 -0.64
C ILE A 87 -2.63 -15.06 0.36
N THR A 88 -2.15 -13.91 0.83
CA THR A 88 -1.11 -13.84 1.88
C THR A 88 -1.63 -14.38 3.22
N VAL A 89 -2.87 -14.04 3.58
CA VAL A 89 -3.54 -14.60 4.77
C VAL A 89 -3.66 -16.12 4.64
N ASN A 90 -4.17 -16.60 3.52
CA ASN A 90 -4.37 -18.03 3.28
C ASN A 90 -3.05 -18.81 3.35
N TYR A 91 -1.95 -18.29 2.79
CA TYR A 91 -0.65 -18.98 2.84
C TYR A 91 -0.02 -18.97 4.23
N ARG A 92 -0.26 -17.91 5.02
CA ARG A 92 0.12 -17.88 6.43
C ARG A 92 -0.61 -18.98 7.21
N GLU A 93 -1.91 -19.14 6.97
CA GLU A 93 -2.78 -20.06 7.72
C GLU A 93 -2.65 -21.51 7.26
N ALA A 94 -2.70 -21.77 5.95
CA ALA A 94 -2.71 -23.12 5.39
C ALA A 94 -1.33 -23.80 5.39
N TYR A 95 -0.24 -23.04 5.19
CA TYR A 95 1.12 -23.59 5.08
C TYR A 95 2.03 -23.20 6.24
N GLY A 96 1.51 -22.44 7.22
CA GLY A 96 2.32 -21.94 8.31
C GLY A 96 3.51 -21.14 7.80
N MET A 97 3.35 -20.30 6.77
CA MET A 97 4.39 -19.38 6.31
C MET A 97 4.44 -18.13 7.19
N TYR A 98 5.63 -17.55 7.39
CA TYR A 98 5.71 -16.19 7.95
C TYR A 98 5.39 -15.20 6.83
N ALA A 99 4.12 -14.85 6.69
CA ALA A 99 3.66 -13.86 5.72
C ALA A 99 2.71 -12.87 6.40
N CYS A 100 2.95 -11.56 6.25
CA CYS A 100 2.11 -10.51 6.85
C CYS A 100 1.70 -9.45 5.81
N ASN A 101 0.55 -8.83 6.03
CA ASN A 101 0.06 -7.70 5.25
C ASN A 101 0.24 -6.43 6.08
N GLY A 102 0.96 -5.44 5.57
CA GLY A 102 0.86 -4.09 6.13
C GLY A 102 -0.17 -3.30 5.33
N ILE A 103 -1.20 -2.79 5.99
CA ILE A 103 -2.22 -1.96 5.36
C ILE A 103 -1.75 -0.50 5.50
N LEU A 104 -0.97 -0.01 4.52
CA LEU A 104 -0.43 1.34 4.61
C LEU A 104 -1.40 2.37 4.03
N PHE A 105 -1.58 3.46 4.78
CA PHE A 105 -2.17 4.69 4.27
C PHE A 105 -1.19 5.44 3.37
N ASN A 106 -1.65 6.55 2.78
CA ASN A 106 -0.81 7.31 1.85
C ASN A 106 0.44 7.79 2.57
N HIS A 107 1.58 7.63 1.93
CA HIS A 107 2.87 8.04 2.47
C HIS A 107 3.74 8.62 1.37
N GLU A 108 4.39 9.72 1.70
CA GLU A 108 4.97 10.64 0.73
C GLU A 108 6.45 10.88 1.05
N SER A 109 7.20 11.38 0.06
CA SER A 109 8.60 11.79 0.24
C SER A 109 9.06 12.63 -0.95
N PRO A 110 10.23 13.27 -0.89
CA PRO A 110 10.87 13.89 -2.06
C PRO A 110 11.20 12.91 -3.20
N ARG A 111 11.00 11.59 -3.00
CA ARG A 111 11.17 10.55 -4.02
C ARG A 111 9.85 10.05 -4.61
N ARG A 112 8.70 10.57 -4.16
CA ARG A 112 7.39 10.19 -4.71
C ARG A 112 7.32 10.47 -6.21
N GLY A 113 6.69 9.57 -6.97
CA GLY A 113 6.47 9.74 -8.40
C GLY A 113 5.67 11.00 -8.72
N GLU A 114 6.01 11.66 -9.82
CA GLU A 114 5.51 12.99 -10.18
C GLU A 114 4.00 13.02 -10.49
N THR A 115 3.42 11.88 -10.81
CA THR A 115 1.99 11.75 -11.12
C THR A 115 1.10 11.69 -9.87
N PHE A 116 1.66 11.42 -8.69
CA PHE A 116 0.92 11.46 -7.43
C PHE A 116 0.66 12.90 -6.99
N VAL A 117 -0.52 13.14 -6.42
CA VAL A 117 -1.06 14.48 -6.16
C VAL A 117 -0.13 15.40 -5.36
N THR A 118 0.49 14.89 -4.31
CA THR A 118 1.41 15.64 -3.43
C THR A 118 2.67 16.09 -4.16
N ARG A 119 3.25 15.22 -5.00
CA ARG A 119 4.43 15.57 -5.79
C ARG A 119 4.08 16.48 -6.96
N LYS A 120 2.92 16.27 -7.58
CA LYS A 120 2.37 17.18 -8.58
C LYS A 120 2.20 18.60 -8.01
N ILE A 121 1.64 18.75 -6.81
CA ILE A 121 1.47 20.05 -6.15
C ILE A 121 2.83 20.69 -5.86
N THR A 122 3.71 20.00 -5.14
CA THR A 122 5.01 20.59 -4.73
C THR A 122 5.88 20.99 -5.92
N ARG A 123 5.89 20.19 -7.00
CA ARG A 123 6.61 20.54 -8.24
C ARG A 123 5.93 21.65 -9.03
N GLY A 124 4.61 21.62 -9.14
CA GLY A 124 3.84 22.65 -9.84
C GLY A 124 4.04 24.01 -9.19
N LEU A 125 3.93 24.10 -7.86
CA LEU A 125 4.17 25.34 -7.12
C LEU A 125 5.61 25.84 -7.27
N ALA A 126 6.61 24.95 -7.23
CA ALA A 126 7.99 25.33 -7.47
C ALA A 126 8.18 25.89 -8.89
N ARG A 127 7.57 25.26 -9.91
CA ARG A 127 7.66 25.72 -11.31
C ARG A 127 6.96 27.05 -11.53
N ILE A 128 5.82 27.27 -10.87
CA ILE A 128 5.13 28.57 -10.88
C ILE A 128 5.97 29.65 -10.23
N ASN A 129 6.60 29.36 -9.09
CA ASN A 129 7.51 30.30 -8.43
C ASN A 129 8.70 30.73 -9.31
N GLU A 130 9.24 29.79 -10.10
CA GLU A 130 10.32 30.06 -11.06
C GLU A 130 9.85 30.64 -12.40
N GLY A 131 8.55 30.93 -12.56
CA GLY A 131 7.98 31.47 -13.80
C GLY A 131 7.98 30.50 -14.98
N LEU A 132 8.08 29.19 -14.71
CA LEU A 132 8.12 28.14 -15.75
C LEU A 132 6.72 27.64 -16.13
N GLU A 133 5.73 27.84 -15.26
CA GLU A 133 4.32 27.50 -15.48
C GLU A 133 3.43 28.59 -14.87
N ASP A 134 2.28 28.88 -15.48
CA ASP A 134 1.38 29.92 -14.98
C ASP A 134 0.32 29.38 -14.01
N CYS A 135 -0.03 28.09 -14.11
CA CYS A 135 -1.10 27.50 -13.32
C CYS A 135 -0.95 25.99 -13.13
N LEU A 136 -1.57 25.47 -12.05
CA LEU A 136 -1.61 24.04 -11.73
C LEU A 136 -3.05 23.51 -11.84
N TYR A 137 -3.27 22.58 -12.78
CA TYR A 137 -4.57 21.93 -12.95
C TYR A 137 -4.75 20.77 -11.98
N MET A 138 -5.88 20.74 -11.27
CA MET A 138 -6.21 19.73 -10.26
C MET A 138 -7.54 19.03 -10.60
N GLY A 139 -7.70 17.82 -10.08
CA GLY A 139 -8.98 17.09 -10.13
C GLY A 139 -9.86 17.49 -8.95
N ASN A 140 -10.44 16.49 -8.28
CA ASN A 140 -11.25 16.71 -7.08
C ASN A 140 -10.40 17.32 -5.94
N ILE A 141 -10.77 18.53 -5.48
CA ILE A 141 -10.11 19.26 -4.40
C ILE A 141 -10.73 18.98 -3.01
N ASP A 142 -11.91 18.37 -2.95
CA ASP A 142 -12.60 18.03 -1.71
C ASP A 142 -12.14 16.68 -1.14
N SER A 143 -11.14 16.06 -1.78
CA SER A 143 -10.65 14.74 -1.39
C SER A 143 -9.81 14.81 -0.11
N LEU A 144 -10.26 14.14 0.96
CA LEU A 144 -9.52 14.02 2.22
C LEU A 144 -8.69 12.73 2.23
N ARG A 145 -7.44 12.80 2.71
CA ARG A 145 -6.53 11.66 2.84
C ARG A 145 -5.70 11.80 4.11
N ASP A 146 -5.31 10.67 4.68
CA ASP A 146 -4.29 10.59 5.71
C ASP A 146 -2.92 10.43 5.02
N TRP A 147 -1.95 11.30 5.34
CA TRP A 147 -0.61 11.32 4.75
C TRP A 147 0.48 11.19 5.82
N GLY A 148 1.29 10.14 5.71
CA GLY A 148 2.53 9.98 6.47
C GLY A 148 3.80 10.20 5.63
N HIS A 149 4.97 10.06 6.25
CA HIS A 149 6.25 10.07 5.53
C HIS A 149 6.74 8.64 5.24
N ALA A 150 7.20 8.40 4.01
CA ALA A 150 7.57 7.06 3.53
C ALA A 150 8.69 6.40 4.36
N ARG A 151 9.58 7.20 4.97
CA ARG A 151 10.67 6.71 5.83
C ARG A 151 10.16 5.95 7.06
N ASP A 152 9.13 6.48 7.71
CA ASP A 152 8.59 5.89 8.94
C ASP A 152 7.83 4.60 8.60
N TYR A 153 7.19 4.61 7.43
CA TYR A 153 6.42 3.48 6.93
C TYR A 153 7.35 2.29 6.60
N VAL A 154 8.50 2.50 5.94
CA VAL A 154 9.44 1.40 5.65
C VAL A 154 10.08 0.82 6.91
N GLU A 155 10.27 1.63 7.96
CA GLU A 155 10.72 1.11 9.26
C GLU A 155 9.68 0.18 9.87
N MET A 156 8.40 0.54 9.81
CA MET A 156 7.30 -0.31 10.25
C MET A 156 7.25 -1.64 9.48
N GLN A 157 7.41 -1.61 8.15
CA GLN A 157 7.47 -2.83 7.32
C GLN A 157 8.55 -3.79 7.83
N TRP A 158 9.75 -3.25 8.10
CA TRP A 158 10.84 -4.03 8.65
C TRP A 158 10.52 -4.57 10.05
N ARG A 159 9.97 -3.74 10.95
CA ARG A 159 9.57 -4.15 12.31
C ARG A 159 8.54 -5.27 12.32
N MET A 160 7.57 -5.27 11.40
CA MET A 160 6.59 -6.35 11.25
C MET A 160 7.26 -7.69 10.91
N LEU A 161 8.35 -7.66 10.15
CA LEU A 161 9.11 -8.87 9.82
C LEU A 161 10.01 -9.35 10.96
N GLN A 162 10.25 -8.54 12.00
CA GLN A 162 11.09 -8.93 13.14
C GLN A 162 10.32 -9.65 14.26
N GLN A 163 8.99 -9.65 14.23
CA GLN A 163 8.19 -10.25 15.29
C GLN A 163 8.42 -11.76 15.41
N GLN A 164 8.30 -12.30 16.63
CA GLN A 164 8.45 -13.75 16.86
C GLN A 164 7.22 -14.52 16.36
N ARG A 165 6.03 -13.98 16.65
CA ARG A 165 4.76 -14.49 16.14
C ARG A 165 4.37 -13.75 14.87
N ARG A 166 3.81 -14.50 13.94
CA ARG A 166 3.10 -14.00 12.78
C ARG A 166 1.83 -13.34 13.31
N SER A 167 1.72 -12.03 13.25
CA SER A 167 0.47 -11.34 13.55
C SER A 167 -0.63 -11.91 12.65
N GLY A 168 -1.67 -12.53 13.23
CA GLY A 168 -2.75 -13.16 12.46
C GLY A 168 -3.36 -14.46 13.00
N GLY A 169 -3.10 -14.89 14.24
CA GLY A 169 -3.94 -15.88 14.90
C GLY A 169 -4.96 -15.17 15.78
N ALA A 170 -6.18 -14.90 15.28
CA ALA A 170 -7.29 -14.21 15.98
C ALA A 170 -7.00 -12.84 16.64
N ASP A 171 -5.74 -12.43 16.78
CA ASP A 171 -5.30 -11.17 17.34
C ASP A 171 -4.39 -10.45 16.31
N ARG A 172 -5.07 -9.58 15.56
CA ARG A 172 -4.62 -8.23 15.14
C ARG A 172 -3.45 -8.13 14.15
N PRO A 173 -3.70 -7.73 12.88
CA PRO A 173 -2.75 -6.93 12.10
C PRO A 173 -2.52 -5.58 12.78
N ALA A 174 -1.49 -4.82 12.37
CA ALA A 174 -1.18 -3.51 12.95
C ALA A 174 -1.42 -2.38 11.92
N LEU A 175 -2.42 -1.56 12.18
CA LEU A 175 -2.65 -0.23 11.67
C LEU A 175 -2.24 0.75 12.75
N LEU A 176 -1.41 1.71 12.38
CA LEU A 176 -1.22 2.90 13.20
C LEU A 176 -1.66 4.10 12.37
N PRO A 177 -2.48 5.01 12.92
CA PRO A 177 -2.71 6.30 12.32
C PRO A 177 -1.41 7.11 12.30
N ALA A 178 -1.25 7.99 11.31
CA ALA A 178 -0.14 8.93 11.31
C ALA A 178 -0.27 9.90 12.50
N GLY A 179 0.66 9.81 13.46
CA GLY A 179 0.98 10.86 14.43
C GLY A 179 -0.18 11.49 15.21
N GLY A 180 -0.55 10.91 16.35
CA GLY A 180 -1.26 11.64 17.40
C GLY A 180 -0.34 12.68 18.03
N GLY A 181 -0.68 13.96 17.85
CA GLY A 181 -0.03 15.06 18.56
C GLY A 181 -0.05 14.82 20.06
N GLY A 182 1.13 14.83 20.68
CA GLY A 182 1.29 14.73 22.11
C GLY A 182 0.57 15.88 22.79
N ASN A 183 -0.41 15.53 23.63
CA ASN A 183 -0.96 16.43 24.62
C ASN A 183 0.14 16.65 25.67
N ALA A 184 0.80 17.80 25.61
CA ALA A 184 1.63 18.28 26.71
C ALA A 184 0.69 18.88 27.75
N ALA A 185 0.81 18.39 28.98
CA ALA A 185 0.16 18.94 30.16
C ALA A 185 0.40 20.45 30.33
N GLY A 186 -0.63 21.18 30.76
CA GLY A 186 -0.59 22.61 31.09
C GLY A 186 -1.92 23.29 30.83
#